data_AF-A0A7Y8EWT2-F1
#
_entry.id   AF-A0A7Y8EWT2-F1
#
_cell.length_a   1.000
_cell.length_b   1.000
_cell.length_c   1.000
_cell.angle_alpha   90.00
_cell.angle_beta   90.00
_cell.angle_gamma   90.00
#
_symmetry.space_group_name_H-M   'P 1'
#
loop_
_entity.id
_entity.type
_entity.pdbx_description
1 polymer ?
#
loop_
_entity_poly.entity_id
_entity_poly.type
_entity_poly.pdbx_seq_one_letter_code
_entity_poly.pdbx_strand_id
1 'polypeptide(L)'
;MNPFKTTLAALGATAVLGLAGTAQAGATLDAIQKKGFIQCGVSDGLPGFGVPDSKGKMTGIDVDVCHAVAAAVFGDASKVKFSQLTAKERFTALQSGEVDVISRNTTWTSSRDSGMGLVFTGVTYYDGIGFLVNNKLGVTGAKQLDGATICIQAGTTTELNVSDYFRTNGMKYTPITFDTADESAKGLESGRCDVLTTDQSGLYAQRIKMAHPDEFVVLPEVISKEPLGPLVRKGDDEWFSIVKWTLFAMLNAEEMGITSQNVEEQAKTTKNPDVARLLGADGEYGRDLKLRKDWVVQIVKQVGNYDEVFERNIGQGSVLKIKRGLNALWSQGGIQYAPPVR
;
A
#
# COMPACT_ATOMS: atom_id res chain seq x y z
N MET A 1 61.73 51.67 10.53
CA MET A 1 61.69 50.31 11.11
C MET A 1 60.72 50.34 12.27
N ASN A 2 59.44 50.01 12.02
CA ASN A 2 58.39 50.03 13.05
C ASN A 2 57.98 48.59 13.38
N PRO A 3 58.14 48.15 14.63
CA PRO A 3 57.32 47.10 15.20
C PRO A 3 56.18 47.74 15.99
N PHE A 4 54.99 47.15 15.97
CA PHE A 4 54.33 46.63 17.17
C PHE A 4 53.00 45.99 16.77
N LYS A 5 52.87 44.73 17.19
CA LYS A 5 51.73 43.85 17.03
C LYS A 5 50.57 44.35 17.90
N THR A 6 49.35 44.33 17.37
CA THR A 6 48.16 44.14 18.23
C THR A 6 47.16 43.25 17.52
N THR A 7 46.90 42.12 18.16
CA THR A 7 45.95 41.06 17.87
C THR A 7 44.52 41.61 17.84
N LEU A 8 43.74 41.36 16.79
CA LEU A 8 42.29 41.52 16.81
C LEU A 8 41.62 40.16 16.62
N ALA A 9 40.87 39.78 17.65
CA ALA A 9 40.17 38.52 17.77
C ALA A 9 38.81 38.54 17.05
N ALA A 10 38.49 37.40 16.44
CA ALA A 10 37.19 36.78 16.27
C ALA A 10 35.92 37.66 16.21
N LEU A 11 35.35 37.78 15.01
CA LEU A 11 33.89 37.83 14.80
C LEU A 11 33.55 36.89 13.63
N GLY A 12 33.15 35.67 13.99
CA GLY A 12 32.63 34.67 13.07
C GLY A 12 31.41 34.02 13.69
N ALA A 13 30.32 34.78 13.82
CA ALA A 13 29.01 34.21 14.16
C ALA A 13 28.38 33.68 12.86
N THR A 14 28.75 32.46 12.46
CA THR A 14 28.04 31.71 11.43
C THR A 14 26.71 31.25 12.04
N ALA A 15 25.66 32.05 11.84
CA ALA A 15 24.30 31.61 12.07
C ALA A 15 23.95 30.55 11.01
N VAL A 16 24.21 29.29 11.32
CA VAL A 16 23.60 28.16 10.63
C VAL A 16 22.14 28.15 11.07
N LEU A 17 21.31 28.91 10.35
CA LEU A 17 19.87 28.75 10.39
C LEU A 17 19.57 27.33 9.90
N GLY A 18 19.31 26.44 10.85
CA GLY A 18 18.69 25.16 10.58
C GLY A 18 17.37 25.41 9.85
N LEU A 19 17.35 25.09 8.57
CA LEU A 19 16.12 24.83 7.83
C LEU A 19 15.52 23.54 8.38
N ALA A 20 14.97 23.62 9.59
CA ALA A 20 13.91 22.72 9.99
C ALA A 20 12.78 22.98 9.00
N GLY A 21 12.56 22.04 8.06
CA GLY A 21 11.47 22.10 7.12
C GLY A 21 10.18 22.35 7.89
N THR A 22 9.56 23.52 7.68
CA THR A 22 8.26 23.81 8.25
C THR A 22 7.29 22.84 7.59
N ALA A 23 6.94 21.81 8.35
CA ALA A 23 5.80 20.96 8.08
C ALA A 23 4.56 21.87 8.09
N GLN A 24 4.17 22.34 6.91
CA GLN A 24 3.02 23.20 6.72
C GLN A 24 1.82 22.27 6.55
N ALA A 25 1.04 22.06 7.62
CA ALA A 25 -0.22 21.34 7.53
C ALA A 25 -1.07 21.92 6.38
N GLY A 26 -1.56 21.06 5.48
CA GLY A 26 -2.36 21.44 4.32
C GLY A 26 -1.60 21.72 3.01
N ALA A 27 -0.26 21.75 3.02
CA ALA A 27 0.50 22.00 1.79
C ALA A 27 0.28 20.94 0.70
N THR A 28 0.12 19.67 1.07
CA THR A 28 -0.10 18.61 0.07
C THR A 28 -1.48 18.73 -0.56
N LEU A 29 -2.54 18.92 0.24
CA LEU A 29 -3.90 19.09 -0.30
C LEU A 29 -4.00 20.34 -1.18
N ASP A 30 -3.44 21.47 -0.76
CA ASP A 30 -3.44 22.70 -1.55
C ASP A 30 -2.69 22.52 -2.87
N ALA A 31 -1.54 21.84 -2.86
CA ALA A 31 -0.78 21.53 -4.07
C ALA A 31 -1.56 20.58 -5.01
N ILE A 32 -2.22 19.56 -4.46
CA ILE A 32 -3.10 18.63 -5.19
C ILE A 32 -4.26 19.38 -5.83
N GLN A 33 -4.96 20.23 -5.09
CA GLN A 33 -6.07 21.03 -5.60
C GLN A 33 -5.60 21.98 -6.71
N LYS A 34 -4.45 22.64 -6.52
CA LYS A 34 -3.87 23.53 -7.52
C LYS A 34 -3.47 22.80 -8.81
N LYS A 35 -2.89 21.59 -8.71
CA LYS A 35 -2.48 20.81 -9.90
C LYS A 35 -3.64 20.00 -10.51
N GLY A 36 -4.72 19.80 -9.77
CA GLY A 36 -5.98 19.22 -10.25
C GLY A 36 -5.98 17.68 -10.38
N PHE A 37 -5.01 16.98 -9.80
CA PHE A 37 -4.97 15.52 -9.73
C PHE A 37 -4.07 15.05 -8.58
N ILE A 38 -4.27 13.82 -8.12
CA ILE A 38 -3.35 13.12 -7.20
C ILE A 38 -2.30 12.36 -8.03
N GLN A 39 -1.03 12.47 -7.68
CA GLN A 39 0.02 11.59 -8.19
C GLN A 39 0.19 10.43 -7.20
N CYS A 40 -0.20 9.21 -7.60
CA CYS A 40 -0.13 8.02 -6.76
C CYS A 40 1.04 7.12 -7.18
N GLY A 41 1.88 6.74 -6.22
CA GLY A 41 2.89 5.70 -6.42
C GLY A 41 2.29 4.31 -6.24
N VAL A 42 2.41 3.45 -7.25
CA VAL A 42 1.84 2.09 -7.28
C VAL A 42 2.91 1.05 -7.66
N SER A 43 2.55 -0.23 -7.60
CA SER A 43 3.44 -1.33 -7.99
C SER A 43 3.91 -1.23 -9.45
N ASP A 44 5.13 -1.70 -9.69
CA ASP A 44 5.79 -1.83 -10.97
C ASP A 44 5.27 -3.00 -11.83
N GLY A 45 4.38 -3.85 -11.31
CA GLY A 45 3.79 -4.91 -12.14
C GLY A 45 3.18 -6.09 -11.39
N LEU A 46 2.41 -5.84 -10.33
CA LEU A 46 1.82 -6.90 -9.50
C LEU A 46 0.32 -7.08 -9.77
N PRO A 47 -0.11 -8.15 -10.49
CA PRO A 47 -1.52 -8.38 -10.79
C PRO A 47 -2.40 -8.37 -9.53
N GLY A 48 -3.60 -7.79 -9.65
CA GLY A 48 -4.53 -7.62 -8.54
C GLY A 48 -4.19 -6.47 -7.58
N PHE A 49 -2.93 -6.01 -7.53
CA PHE A 49 -2.51 -4.88 -6.69
C PHE A 49 -2.27 -3.60 -7.49
N GLY A 50 -1.49 -3.68 -8.56
CA GLY A 50 -1.21 -2.55 -9.45
C GLY A 50 -0.55 -3.00 -10.74
N VAL A 51 -1.33 -3.06 -11.81
CA VAL A 51 -0.87 -3.34 -13.19
C VAL A 51 -1.67 -2.55 -14.22
N PRO A 52 -1.06 -2.16 -15.35
CA PRO A 52 -1.82 -1.68 -16.48
C PRO A 52 -2.66 -2.81 -17.11
N ASP A 53 -3.90 -2.50 -17.48
CA ASP A 53 -4.72 -3.36 -18.32
C ASP A 53 -4.26 -3.30 -19.80
N SER A 54 -4.96 -4.02 -20.69
CA SER A 54 -4.64 -4.05 -22.11
C SER A 54 -4.77 -2.70 -22.83
N LYS A 55 -5.40 -1.71 -22.20
CA LYS A 55 -5.56 -0.33 -22.71
C LYS A 55 -4.62 0.65 -22.00
N GLY A 56 -3.73 0.18 -21.13
CA GLY A 56 -2.81 0.99 -20.35
C GLY A 56 -3.44 1.69 -19.14
N LYS A 57 -4.70 1.38 -18.78
CA LYS A 57 -5.32 1.91 -17.56
C LYS A 57 -4.83 1.09 -16.38
N MET A 58 -4.36 1.75 -15.33
CA MET A 58 -3.97 1.06 -14.09
C MET A 58 -5.18 0.42 -13.43
N THR A 59 -5.00 -0.80 -12.89
CA THR A 59 -6.00 -1.59 -12.18
C THR A 59 -5.37 -2.31 -10.98
N GLY A 60 -6.18 -2.64 -9.96
CA GLY A 60 -5.74 -3.33 -8.75
C GLY A 60 -6.29 -2.69 -7.47
N ILE A 61 -6.22 -3.42 -6.36
CA ILE A 61 -6.73 -2.97 -5.05
C ILE A 61 -6.02 -1.68 -4.58
N ASP A 62 -4.71 -1.57 -4.76
CA ASP A 62 -3.98 -0.36 -4.41
C ASP A 62 -4.30 0.80 -5.35
N VAL A 63 -4.50 0.51 -6.63
CA VAL A 63 -4.94 1.51 -7.62
C VAL A 63 -6.31 2.07 -7.26
N ASP A 64 -7.21 1.21 -6.81
CA ASP A 64 -8.55 1.60 -6.38
C ASP A 64 -8.55 2.43 -5.10
N VAL A 65 -7.61 2.21 -4.18
CA VAL A 65 -7.39 3.15 -3.07
C VAL A 65 -7.01 4.53 -3.60
N CYS A 66 -6.11 4.65 -4.58
CA CYS A 66 -5.78 5.95 -5.17
C CYS A 66 -7.00 6.61 -5.84
N HIS A 67 -7.82 5.83 -6.55
CA HIS A 67 -9.08 6.30 -7.13
C HIS A 67 -10.08 6.77 -6.07
N ALA A 68 -10.18 6.06 -4.94
CA ALA A 68 -11.03 6.45 -3.83
C ALA A 68 -10.59 7.78 -3.22
N VAL A 69 -9.27 8.01 -3.05
CA VAL A 69 -8.77 9.29 -2.53
C VAL A 69 -9.08 10.41 -3.54
N ALA A 70 -8.96 10.16 -4.85
CA ALA A 70 -9.33 11.13 -5.88
C ALA A 70 -10.83 11.44 -5.87
N ALA A 71 -11.68 10.43 -5.69
CA ALA A 71 -13.13 10.61 -5.55
C ALA A 71 -13.48 11.43 -4.30
N ALA A 72 -12.80 11.18 -3.17
CA ALA A 72 -12.99 11.94 -1.94
C ALA A 72 -12.66 13.43 -2.13
N VAL A 73 -11.48 13.72 -2.69
CA VAL A 73 -10.94 15.08 -2.86
C VAL A 73 -11.67 15.84 -3.97
N PHE A 74 -11.81 15.25 -5.15
CA PHE A 74 -12.31 15.94 -6.35
C PHE A 74 -13.77 15.65 -6.66
N GLY A 75 -14.34 14.58 -6.11
CA GLY A 75 -15.64 14.08 -6.57
C GLY A 75 -15.53 13.39 -7.93
N ASP A 76 -14.31 13.04 -8.34
CA ASP A 76 -14.00 12.43 -9.64
C ASP A 76 -12.81 11.48 -9.46
N ALA A 77 -13.08 10.18 -9.48
CA ALA A 77 -12.09 9.12 -9.33
C ALA A 77 -11.03 9.15 -10.45
N SER A 78 -11.30 9.78 -11.60
CA SER A 78 -10.35 9.87 -12.70
C SER A 78 -9.24 10.91 -12.48
N LYS A 79 -9.34 11.74 -11.43
CA LYS A 79 -8.35 12.77 -11.08
C LYS A 79 -7.11 12.21 -10.37
N VAL A 80 -6.54 11.16 -10.96
CA VAL A 80 -5.32 10.50 -10.48
C VAL A 80 -4.39 10.19 -11.65
N LYS A 81 -3.09 10.31 -11.40
CA LYS A 81 -2.01 9.82 -12.26
C LYS A 81 -1.16 8.84 -11.48
N PHE A 82 -0.54 7.90 -12.19
CA PHE A 82 0.19 6.81 -11.56
C PHE A 82 1.67 6.87 -11.92
N SER A 83 2.52 6.69 -10.91
CA SER A 83 3.93 6.36 -11.07
C SER A 83 4.12 4.90 -10.65
N GLN A 84 4.60 4.06 -11.57
CA GLN A 84 4.98 2.69 -11.24
C GLN A 84 6.36 2.71 -10.59
N LEU A 85 6.46 2.17 -9.37
CA LEU A 85 7.66 2.29 -8.54
C LEU A 85 8.15 0.90 -8.10
N THR A 86 9.44 0.66 -8.30
CA THR A 86 10.15 -0.50 -7.76
C THR A 86 10.18 -0.47 -6.23
N ALA A 87 10.55 -1.59 -5.62
CA ALA A 87 10.65 -1.68 -4.17
C ALA A 87 11.70 -0.71 -3.57
N LYS A 88 12.76 -0.43 -4.32
CA LYS A 88 13.89 0.43 -3.89
C LYS A 88 13.54 1.91 -3.93
N GLU A 89 12.92 2.38 -5.01
CA GLU A 89 12.76 3.82 -5.25
C GLU A 89 11.49 4.41 -4.62
N ARG A 90 10.49 3.56 -4.28
CA ARG A 90 9.17 4.02 -3.82
C ARG A 90 9.22 5.06 -2.71
N PHE A 91 10.05 4.83 -1.69
CA PHE A 91 10.14 5.73 -0.53
C PHE A 91 10.75 7.07 -0.90
N THR A 92 11.80 7.06 -1.71
CA THR A 92 12.45 8.28 -2.21
C THR A 92 11.47 9.12 -3.04
N ALA A 93 10.66 8.50 -3.89
CA ALA A 93 9.65 9.21 -4.68
C ALA A 93 8.61 9.93 -3.81
N LEU A 94 8.19 9.32 -2.70
CA LEU A 94 7.27 9.99 -1.76
C LEU A 94 7.96 11.08 -0.94
N GLN A 95 9.19 10.83 -0.49
CA GLN A 95 10.00 11.78 0.28
C GLN A 95 10.34 13.04 -0.54
N SER A 96 10.66 12.88 -1.83
CA SER A 96 10.99 13.98 -2.74
C SER A 96 9.77 14.81 -3.16
N GLY A 97 8.56 14.32 -2.91
CA GLY A 97 7.32 14.94 -3.39
C GLY A 97 6.98 14.62 -4.85
N GLU A 98 7.69 13.68 -5.47
CA GLU A 98 7.34 13.18 -6.81
C GLU A 98 5.93 12.58 -6.81
N VAL A 99 5.58 11.82 -5.77
CA VAL A 99 4.22 11.31 -5.54
C VAL A 99 3.62 11.91 -4.26
N ASP A 100 2.28 12.02 -4.21
CA ASP A 100 1.56 12.56 -3.06
C ASP A 100 1.24 11.48 -2.02
N VAL A 101 1.03 10.25 -2.49
CA VAL A 101 0.68 9.08 -1.70
C VAL A 101 1.22 7.84 -2.42
N ILE A 102 1.64 6.85 -1.63
CA ILE A 102 1.89 5.51 -2.14
C ILE A 102 0.73 4.64 -1.69
N SER A 103 0.02 4.02 -2.63
CA SER A 103 -0.73 2.79 -2.36
C SER A 103 -0.09 1.71 -3.20
N ARG A 104 0.61 0.81 -2.52
CA ARG A 104 1.39 -0.29 -3.09
C ARG A 104 1.52 -1.31 -1.98
N ASN A 105 1.63 -2.60 -2.30
CA ASN A 105 2.00 -3.69 -1.39
C ASN A 105 3.27 -3.38 -0.56
N THR A 106 3.12 -2.60 0.50
CA THR A 106 4.20 -2.00 1.29
C THR A 106 3.86 -2.21 2.74
N THR A 107 4.68 -3.03 3.40
CA THR A 107 4.48 -3.37 4.80
C THR A 107 4.71 -2.20 5.73
N TRP A 108 3.76 -2.00 6.65
CA TRP A 108 3.95 -1.15 7.82
C TRP A 108 4.94 -1.79 8.79
N THR A 109 6.12 -1.18 8.91
CA THR A 109 7.12 -1.52 9.92
C THR A 109 7.43 -0.31 10.79
N SER A 110 7.94 -0.55 12.01
CA SER A 110 8.38 0.52 12.90
C SER A 110 9.47 1.38 12.25
N SER A 111 10.42 0.79 11.52
CA SER A 111 11.50 1.52 10.86
C SER A 111 11.02 2.43 9.73
N ARG A 112 10.04 1.98 8.93
CA ARG A 112 9.46 2.77 7.84
C ARG A 112 8.63 3.94 8.37
N ASP A 113 7.86 3.69 9.42
CA ASP A 113 7.05 4.72 10.06
C ASP A 113 7.91 5.70 10.87
N SER A 114 8.68 5.22 11.85
CA SER A 114 9.41 6.12 12.76
C SER A 114 10.64 6.77 12.12
N GLY A 115 11.34 6.08 11.21
CA GLY A 115 12.69 6.45 10.77
C GLY A 115 12.78 7.13 9.41
N MET A 116 11.77 7.02 8.55
CA MET A 116 11.86 7.51 7.16
C MET A 116 11.13 8.83 6.90
N GLY A 117 10.55 9.46 7.94
CA GLY A 117 9.72 10.66 7.77
C GLY A 117 8.41 10.38 7.02
N LEU A 118 7.93 9.14 7.05
CA LEU A 118 6.72 8.66 6.39
C LEU A 118 5.75 8.08 7.42
N VAL A 119 4.46 8.07 7.15
CA VAL A 119 3.44 7.55 8.07
C VAL A 119 2.36 6.77 7.31
N PHE A 120 2.04 5.58 7.80
CA PHE A 120 1.01 4.72 7.22
C PHE A 120 -0.37 5.19 7.66
N THR A 121 -1.28 5.25 6.71
CA THR A 121 -2.64 5.80 6.90
C THR A 121 -3.67 4.73 7.27
N GLY A 122 -3.34 3.46 7.07
CA GLY A 122 -4.18 2.30 7.39
C GLY A 122 -3.62 1.05 6.74
N VAL A 123 -4.34 -0.07 6.86
CA VAL A 123 -3.95 -1.36 6.27
C VAL A 123 -5.00 -1.79 5.25
N THR A 124 -4.67 -1.69 3.97
CA THR A 124 -5.54 -2.13 2.87
C THR A 124 -5.60 -3.65 2.81
N TYR A 125 -4.50 -4.33 3.10
CA TYR A 125 -4.42 -5.79 3.00
C TYR A 125 -3.44 -6.37 4.04
N TYR A 126 -3.89 -7.31 4.85
CA TYR A 126 -3.06 -8.10 5.77
C TYR A 126 -2.53 -9.34 5.06
N ASP A 127 -1.22 -9.49 5.03
CA ASP A 127 -0.51 -10.60 4.38
C ASP A 127 0.57 -11.20 5.30
N GLY A 128 1.32 -12.16 4.78
CA GLY A 128 2.59 -12.61 5.34
C GLY A 128 3.48 -13.24 4.26
N ILE A 129 4.78 -13.30 4.52
CA ILE A 129 5.74 -13.89 3.57
C ILE A 129 5.56 -15.40 3.52
N GLY A 130 5.52 -15.92 2.29
CA GLY A 130 5.56 -17.36 2.00
C GLY A 130 6.66 -17.74 1.01
N PHE A 131 6.54 -18.94 0.47
CA PHE A 131 7.48 -19.51 -0.49
C PHE A 131 6.73 -20.18 -1.64
N LEU A 132 7.06 -19.83 -2.88
CA LEU A 132 6.56 -20.47 -4.09
C LEU A 132 7.67 -21.37 -4.65
N VAL A 133 7.32 -22.61 -4.94
CA VAL A 133 8.24 -23.62 -5.47
C VAL A 133 7.62 -24.33 -6.67
N ASN A 134 8.46 -24.88 -7.55
CA ASN A 134 7.98 -25.84 -8.55
C ASN A 134 7.70 -27.19 -7.85
N ASN A 135 6.60 -27.85 -8.19
CA ASN A 135 6.21 -29.16 -7.65
C ASN A 135 7.31 -30.23 -7.82
N LYS A 136 8.13 -30.11 -8.87
CA LYS A 136 9.27 -31.01 -9.15
C LYS A 136 10.35 -30.98 -8.05
N LEU A 137 10.40 -29.93 -7.22
CA LEU A 137 11.31 -29.83 -6.08
C LEU A 137 10.97 -30.85 -4.98
N GLY A 138 9.73 -31.37 -4.94
CA GLY A 138 9.31 -32.44 -4.03
C GLY A 138 9.19 -32.02 -2.56
N VAL A 139 9.23 -30.72 -2.26
CA VAL A 139 9.05 -30.17 -0.91
C VAL A 139 7.59 -29.82 -0.64
N THR A 140 7.19 -29.93 0.61
CA THR A 140 5.82 -29.68 1.10
C THR A 140 5.76 -28.63 2.20
N GLY A 141 6.92 -28.18 2.70
CA GLY A 141 7.00 -27.14 3.72
C GLY A 141 8.32 -26.41 3.74
N ALA A 142 8.30 -25.18 4.24
CA ALA A 142 9.44 -24.26 4.25
C ALA A 142 10.66 -24.77 5.04
N LYS A 143 10.47 -25.69 5.98
CA LYS A 143 11.58 -26.34 6.72
C LYS A 143 12.39 -27.35 5.89
N GLN A 144 11.93 -27.69 4.69
CA GLN A 144 12.63 -28.57 3.76
C GLN A 144 13.48 -27.79 2.74
N LEU A 145 13.59 -26.47 2.90
CA LEU A 145 14.31 -25.59 1.98
C LEU A 145 15.79 -25.39 2.36
N ASP A 146 16.35 -26.21 3.25
CA ASP A 146 17.75 -26.11 3.64
C ASP A 146 18.68 -26.33 2.42
N GLY A 147 19.59 -25.39 2.21
CA GLY A 147 20.51 -25.35 1.07
C GLY A 147 19.92 -24.77 -0.22
N ALA A 148 18.64 -24.39 -0.25
CA ALA A 148 17.98 -23.90 -1.46
C ALA A 148 18.53 -22.55 -1.95
N THR A 149 18.44 -22.34 -3.27
CA THR A 149 18.66 -21.04 -3.91
C THR A 149 17.34 -20.28 -3.97
N ILE A 150 17.31 -19.07 -3.41
CA ILE A 150 16.07 -18.30 -3.22
C ILE A 150 16.12 -16.98 -3.97
N CYS A 151 15.18 -16.79 -4.89
CA CYS A 151 14.93 -15.53 -5.59
C CYS A 151 14.21 -14.55 -4.67
N ILE A 152 14.77 -13.34 -4.52
CA ILE A 152 14.26 -12.29 -3.62
C ILE A 152 14.32 -10.95 -4.34
N GLN A 153 13.29 -10.10 -4.21
CA GLN A 153 13.39 -8.71 -4.64
C GLN A 153 14.12 -7.88 -3.59
N ALA A 154 15.13 -7.12 -4.00
CA ALA A 154 15.93 -6.27 -3.11
C ALA A 154 15.15 -5.06 -2.56
N GLY A 155 15.50 -4.61 -1.36
CA GLY A 155 14.83 -3.45 -0.72
C GLY A 155 13.46 -3.78 -0.13
N THR A 156 13.25 -5.02 0.28
CA THR A 156 11.99 -5.55 0.82
C THR A 156 12.14 -5.99 2.28
N THR A 157 11.01 -6.10 2.98
CA THR A 157 10.97 -6.80 4.29
C THR A 157 11.32 -8.28 4.13
N THR A 158 11.00 -8.84 2.96
CA THR A 158 11.27 -10.23 2.57
C THR A 158 12.71 -10.66 2.73
N GLU A 159 13.65 -9.86 2.24
CA GLU A 159 15.07 -10.15 2.34
C GLU A 159 15.53 -10.35 3.80
N LEU A 160 15.06 -9.48 4.70
CA LEU A 160 15.41 -9.54 6.12
C LEU A 160 14.71 -10.71 6.83
N ASN A 161 13.41 -10.89 6.59
CA ASN A 161 12.60 -11.91 7.24
C ASN A 161 13.01 -13.33 6.82
N VAL A 162 13.40 -13.55 5.57
CA VAL A 162 13.91 -14.85 5.09
C VAL A 162 15.26 -15.16 5.74
N SER A 163 16.16 -14.18 5.81
CA SER A 163 17.44 -14.33 6.52
C SER A 163 17.23 -14.74 7.98
N ASP A 164 16.32 -14.06 8.68
CA ASP A 164 15.98 -14.37 10.06
C ASP A 164 15.32 -15.74 10.22
N TYR A 165 14.42 -16.13 9.33
CA TYR A 165 13.76 -17.44 9.35
C TYR A 165 14.77 -18.59 9.17
N PHE A 166 15.66 -18.50 8.18
CA PHE A 166 16.67 -19.53 7.93
C PHE A 166 17.66 -19.64 9.09
N ARG A 167 18.17 -18.50 9.58
CA ARG A 167 19.06 -18.48 10.76
C ARG A 167 18.41 -19.08 11.99
N THR A 168 17.16 -18.74 12.28
CA THR A 168 16.43 -19.22 13.46
C THR A 168 16.19 -20.73 13.42
N ASN A 169 16.03 -21.31 12.23
CA ASN A 169 15.82 -22.74 12.03
C ASN A 169 17.12 -23.52 11.77
N GLY A 170 18.29 -22.88 11.85
CA GLY A 170 19.58 -23.53 11.58
C GLY A 170 19.78 -23.96 10.13
N MET A 171 19.06 -23.36 9.20
CA MET A 171 19.11 -23.65 7.76
C MET A 171 20.04 -22.67 7.04
N LYS A 172 20.61 -23.12 5.92
CA LYS A 172 21.38 -22.32 4.97
C LYS A 172 20.57 -22.08 3.71
N TYR A 173 20.86 -21.01 3.00
CA TYR A 173 20.30 -20.73 1.67
C TYR A 173 21.23 -19.83 0.88
N THR A 174 21.05 -19.79 -0.43
CA THR A 174 21.76 -18.87 -1.34
C THR A 174 20.76 -17.82 -1.86
N PRO A 175 20.85 -16.55 -1.43
CA PRO A 175 19.99 -15.49 -1.99
C PRO A 175 20.44 -15.11 -3.40
N ILE A 176 19.49 -14.99 -4.33
CA ILE A 176 19.66 -14.29 -5.60
C ILE A 176 18.72 -13.09 -5.60
N THR A 177 19.30 -11.90 -5.61
CA THR A 177 18.56 -10.64 -5.54
C THR A 177 18.25 -10.09 -6.94
N PHE A 178 17.05 -9.54 -7.07
CA PHE A 178 16.54 -8.91 -8.29
C PHE A 178 15.98 -7.52 -7.99
N ASP A 179 15.89 -6.67 -9.00
CA ASP A 179 15.38 -5.31 -8.86
C ASP A 179 13.85 -5.27 -8.97
N THR A 180 13.28 -6.08 -9.86
CA THR A 180 11.83 -6.14 -10.09
C THR A 180 11.22 -7.47 -9.63
N ALA A 181 9.92 -7.45 -9.32
CA ALA A 181 9.19 -8.66 -8.96
C ALA A 181 9.17 -9.68 -10.12
N ASP A 182 9.04 -9.20 -11.36
CA ASP A 182 8.97 -10.04 -12.55
C ASP A 182 10.28 -10.77 -12.85
N GLU A 183 11.42 -10.13 -12.64
CA GLU A 183 12.73 -10.77 -12.78
C GLU A 183 12.93 -11.88 -11.75
N SER A 184 12.50 -11.66 -10.50
CA SER A 184 12.58 -12.68 -9.46
C SER A 184 11.69 -13.90 -9.77
N ALA A 185 10.50 -13.68 -10.32
CA ALA A 185 9.61 -14.77 -10.75
C ALA A 185 10.17 -15.54 -11.94
N LYS A 186 10.75 -14.85 -12.93
CA LYS A 186 11.46 -15.47 -14.06
C LYS A 186 12.69 -16.26 -13.61
N GLY A 187 13.37 -15.82 -12.55
CA GLY A 187 14.46 -16.57 -11.92
C GLY A 187 14.02 -17.95 -11.40
N LEU A 188 12.87 -18.04 -10.75
CA LEU A 188 12.27 -19.32 -10.38
C LEU A 188 11.83 -20.12 -11.61
N GLU A 189 11.10 -19.49 -12.53
CA GLU A 189 10.52 -20.15 -13.71
C GLU A 189 11.59 -20.78 -14.62
N SER A 190 12.74 -20.11 -14.76
CA SER A 190 13.89 -20.61 -15.53
C SER A 190 14.73 -21.67 -14.80
N GLY A 191 14.44 -21.97 -13.53
CA GLY A 191 15.24 -22.88 -12.70
C GLY A 191 16.55 -22.27 -12.18
N ARG A 192 16.73 -20.95 -12.27
CA ARG A 192 17.88 -20.25 -11.65
C ARG A 192 17.78 -20.22 -10.13
N CYS A 193 16.57 -20.25 -9.59
CA CYS A 193 16.28 -20.41 -8.17
C CYS A 193 15.40 -21.63 -7.96
N ASP A 194 15.54 -22.28 -6.81
CA ASP A 194 14.66 -23.34 -6.36
C ASP A 194 13.33 -22.77 -5.81
N VAL A 195 13.39 -21.54 -5.28
CA VAL A 195 12.29 -20.90 -4.54
C VAL A 195 12.16 -19.42 -4.93
N LEU A 196 10.93 -18.93 -5.06
CA LEU A 196 10.60 -17.51 -5.01
C LEU A 196 9.96 -17.20 -3.65
N THR A 197 10.36 -16.10 -3.03
CA THR A 197 9.74 -15.66 -1.76
C THR A 197 9.34 -14.19 -1.83
N THR A 198 8.14 -13.92 -1.34
CA THR A 198 7.51 -12.61 -1.13
C THR A 198 6.22 -12.83 -0.32
N ASP A 199 5.42 -11.78 -0.11
CA ASP A 199 4.08 -11.88 0.49
C ASP A 199 3.22 -12.90 -0.27
N GLN A 200 2.38 -13.69 0.42
CA GLN A 200 1.62 -14.77 -0.22
C GLN A 200 0.74 -14.27 -1.37
N SER A 201 0.08 -13.12 -1.20
CA SER A 201 -0.70 -12.51 -2.28
C SER A 201 0.16 -12.18 -3.50
N GLY A 202 1.40 -11.73 -3.28
CA GLY A 202 2.39 -11.48 -4.31
C GLY A 202 2.84 -12.76 -5.03
N LEU A 203 2.96 -13.88 -4.30
CA LEU A 203 3.27 -15.18 -4.90
C LEU A 203 2.13 -15.66 -5.81
N TYR A 204 0.87 -15.54 -5.38
CA TYR A 204 -0.27 -15.86 -6.23
C TYR A 204 -0.31 -14.97 -7.48
N ALA A 205 -0.04 -13.67 -7.33
CA ALA A 205 0.01 -12.71 -8.42
C ALA A 205 1.12 -12.98 -9.44
N GLN A 206 2.30 -13.40 -8.99
CA GLN A 206 3.39 -13.77 -9.89
C GLN A 206 3.15 -15.13 -10.55
N ARG A 207 2.61 -16.11 -9.81
CA ARG A 207 2.32 -17.44 -10.34
C ARG A 207 1.39 -17.41 -11.56
N ILE A 208 0.36 -16.57 -11.55
CA ILE A 208 -0.59 -16.49 -12.69
C ILE A 208 0.04 -15.92 -13.98
N LYS A 209 1.23 -15.31 -13.89
CA LYS A 209 1.98 -14.79 -15.05
C LYS A 209 2.92 -15.84 -15.65
N MET A 210 3.16 -16.94 -14.95
CA MET A 210 4.05 -18.01 -15.41
C MET A 210 3.42 -18.78 -16.58
N ALA A 211 4.24 -19.39 -17.42
CA ALA A 211 3.82 -20.19 -18.57
C ALA A 211 3.00 -21.42 -18.15
N HIS A 212 3.37 -22.03 -17.02
CA HIS A 212 2.68 -23.20 -16.45
C HIS A 212 2.37 -23.01 -14.97
N PRO A 213 1.37 -22.17 -14.61
CA PRO A 213 1.07 -21.82 -13.22
C PRO A 213 0.80 -23.02 -12.30
N ASP A 214 0.18 -24.08 -12.85
CA ASP A 214 -0.18 -25.30 -12.12
C ASP A 214 1.03 -26.13 -11.68
N GLU A 215 2.22 -25.89 -12.26
CA GLU A 215 3.46 -26.52 -11.81
C GLU A 215 4.01 -25.90 -10.52
N PHE A 216 3.46 -24.77 -10.06
CA PHE A 216 3.99 -24.03 -8.91
C PHE A 216 3.00 -23.97 -7.74
N VAL A 217 3.51 -24.26 -6.55
CA VAL A 217 2.73 -24.30 -5.32
C VAL A 217 3.30 -23.34 -4.29
N VAL A 218 2.39 -22.60 -3.63
CA VAL A 218 2.74 -21.80 -2.44
C VAL A 218 2.73 -22.73 -1.24
N LEU A 219 3.85 -22.84 -0.55
CA LEU A 219 4.00 -23.63 0.66
C LEU A 219 3.13 -23.06 1.80
N PRO A 220 2.67 -23.90 2.75
CA PRO A 220 1.69 -23.50 3.76
C PRO A 220 2.24 -22.53 4.81
N GLU A 221 3.55 -22.50 5.05
CA GLU A 221 4.13 -21.65 6.09
C GLU A 221 4.08 -20.16 5.74
N VAL A 222 3.72 -19.37 6.74
CA VAL A 222 3.78 -17.90 6.73
C VAL A 222 4.77 -17.48 7.80
N ILE A 223 5.86 -16.80 7.41
CA ILE A 223 7.00 -16.55 8.30
C ILE A 223 7.02 -15.15 8.91
N SER A 224 6.12 -14.27 8.50
CA SER A 224 6.10 -12.87 8.93
C SER A 224 4.68 -12.29 8.99
N LYS A 225 4.56 -11.10 9.56
CA LYS A 225 3.36 -10.26 9.50
C LYS A 225 3.63 -9.14 8.51
N GLU A 226 2.82 -9.04 7.46
CA GLU A 226 2.98 -8.02 6.41
C GLU A 226 1.67 -7.21 6.25
N PRO A 227 1.35 -6.29 7.19
CA PRO A 227 0.24 -5.36 7.02
C PRO A 227 0.58 -4.34 5.93
N LEU A 228 -0.05 -4.48 4.76
CA LEU A 228 0.18 -3.64 3.58
C LEU A 228 -0.79 -2.46 3.58
N GLY A 229 -0.30 -1.25 3.34
CA GLY A 229 -1.22 -0.12 3.25
C GLY A 229 -0.61 1.18 2.76
N PRO A 230 -1.45 2.22 2.66
CA PRO A 230 -1.08 3.44 2.00
C PRO A 230 -0.19 4.31 2.91
N LEU A 231 0.78 4.98 2.31
CA LEU A 231 1.85 5.70 2.98
C LEU A 231 1.88 7.16 2.48
N VAL A 232 1.99 8.10 3.41
CA VAL A 232 2.15 9.54 3.13
C VAL A 232 3.36 10.10 3.87
N ARG A 233 3.77 11.33 3.56
CA ARG A 233 4.82 12.04 4.31
C ARG A 233 4.32 12.41 5.71
N LYS A 234 5.21 12.35 6.71
CA LYS A 234 4.95 12.91 8.05
C LYS A 234 4.87 14.42 8.01
N GLY A 235 4.13 14.99 8.97
CA GLY A 235 4.00 16.44 9.14
C GLY A 235 2.85 17.08 8.37
N ASP A 236 2.05 16.30 7.63
CA ASP A 236 0.83 16.78 6.97
C ASP A 236 -0.38 15.99 7.49
N ASP A 237 -0.84 16.34 8.69
CA ASP A 237 -1.92 15.64 9.40
C ASP A 237 -3.26 15.71 8.65
N GLU A 238 -3.46 16.76 7.86
CA GLU A 238 -4.63 16.94 7.01
C GLU A 238 -4.63 15.89 5.89
N TRP A 239 -3.54 15.83 5.11
CA TRP A 239 -3.43 14.83 4.05
C TRP A 239 -3.46 13.40 4.58
N PHE A 240 -2.77 13.15 5.70
CA PHE A 240 -2.85 11.89 6.43
C PHE A 240 -4.28 11.50 6.79
N SER A 241 -5.06 12.45 7.34
CA SER A 241 -6.43 12.19 7.75
C SER A 241 -7.33 11.87 6.56
N ILE A 242 -7.19 12.59 5.45
CA ILE A 242 -7.98 12.35 4.23
C ILE A 242 -7.74 10.93 3.69
N VAL A 243 -6.48 10.51 3.54
CA VAL A 243 -6.16 9.18 3.00
C VAL A 243 -6.61 8.07 3.96
N LYS A 244 -6.37 8.24 5.27
CA LYS A 244 -6.82 7.31 6.31
C LYS A 244 -8.34 7.12 6.30
N TRP A 245 -9.08 8.22 6.33
CA TRP A 245 -10.54 8.17 6.37
C TRP A 245 -11.15 7.70 5.06
N THR A 246 -10.47 7.86 3.93
CA THR A 246 -10.88 7.25 2.66
C THR A 246 -10.94 5.72 2.76
N LEU A 247 -9.88 5.08 3.28
CA LEU A 247 -9.88 3.62 3.48
C LEU A 247 -10.95 3.19 4.50
N PHE A 248 -11.06 3.91 5.62
CA PHE A 248 -12.07 3.60 6.64
C PHE A 248 -13.50 3.81 6.16
N ALA A 249 -13.76 4.76 5.26
CA ALA A 249 -15.08 4.94 4.65
C ALA A 249 -15.47 3.75 3.78
N MET A 250 -14.54 3.20 2.98
CA MET A 250 -14.81 2.00 2.18
C MET A 250 -15.15 0.79 3.05
N LEU A 251 -14.47 0.64 4.20
CA LEU A 251 -14.73 -0.43 5.17
C LEU A 251 -16.06 -0.23 5.92
N ASN A 252 -16.35 0.99 6.41
CA ASN A 252 -17.64 1.29 7.02
C ASN A 252 -18.80 1.10 6.03
N ALA A 253 -18.61 1.46 4.76
CA ALA A 253 -19.61 1.24 3.72
C ALA A 253 -19.90 -0.25 3.52
N GLU A 254 -18.87 -1.10 3.49
CA GLU A 254 -19.03 -2.56 3.44
C GLU A 254 -19.79 -3.07 4.68
N GLU A 255 -19.37 -2.67 5.87
CA GLU A 255 -19.98 -3.08 7.13
C GLU A 255 -21.48 -2.71 7.21
N MET A 256 -21.86 -1.59 6.60
CA MET A 256 -23.25 -1.11 6.54
C MET A 256 -24.03 -1.60 5.31
N GLY A 257 -23.45 -2.46 4.46
CA GLY A 257 -24.11 -2.96 3.24
C GLY A 257 -24.34 -1.89 2.16
N ILE A 258 -23.57 -0.80 2.18
CA ILE A 258 -23.63 0.26 1.18
C ILE A 258 -22.68 -0.08 0.05
N THR A 259 -23.20 -0.12 -1.17
CA THR A 259 -22.50 -0.53 -2.39
C THR A 259 -22.56 0.55 -3.44
N SER A 260 -21.75 0.42 -4.49
CA SER A 260 -21.80 1.30 -5.68
C SER A 260 -23.20 1.39 -6.30
N GLN A 261 -24.02 0.34 -6.15
CA GLN A 261 -25.36 0.26 -6.73
C GLN A 261 -26.45 0.94 -5.90
N ASN A 262 -26.30 1.02 -4.58
CA ASN A 262 -27.36 1.52 -3.69
C ASN A 262 -27.03 2.85 -2.99
N VAL A 263 -25.78 3.31 -3.02
CA VAL A 263 -25.32 4.45 -2.21
C VAL A 263 -26.10 5.74 -2.47
N GLU A 264 -26.47 6.03 -3.72
CA GLU A 264 -27.22 7.24 -4.06
C GLU A 264 -28.66 7.21 -3.55
N GLU A 265 -29.27 6.04 -3.52
CA GLU A 265 -30.61 5.85 -2.96
C GLU A 265 -30.55 5.94 -1.43
N GLN A 266 -29.60 5.23 -0.81
CA GLN A 266 -29.42 5.23 0.64
C GLN A 266 -29.12 6.62 1.19
N ALA A 267 -28.30 7.42 0.48
CA ALA A 267 -28.01 8.80 0.86
C ALA A 267 -29.27 9.70 0.94
N LYS A 268 -30.35 9.33 0.25
CA LYS A 268 -31.61 10.10 0.23
C LYS A 268 -32.70 9.53 1.13
N THR A 269 -32.71 8.21 1.32
CA THR A 269 -33.87 7.49 1.85
C THR A 269 -33.63 6.78 3.17
N THR A 270 -32.36 6.59 3.56
CA THR A 270 -32.04 5.81 4.76
C THR A 270 -32.63 6.43 6.01
N LYS A 271 -33.15 5.56 6.89
CA LYS A 271 -33.60 5.93 8.24
C LYS A 271 -32.60 5.49 9.31
N ASN A 272 -31.53 4.79 8.92
CA ASN A 272 -30.47 4.38 9.82
C ASN A 272 -29.56 5.61 10.10
N PRO A 273 -29.46 6.10 11.35
CA PRO A 273 -28.67 7.28 11.67
C PRO A 273 -27.18 7.13 11.34
N ASP A 274 -26.62 5.93 11.40
CA ASP A 274 -25.19 5.70 11.12
C ASP A 274 -24.91 5.74 9.62
N VAL A 275 -25.81 5.18 8.80
CA VAL A 275 -25.75 5.30 7.34
C VAL A 275 -25.96 6.76 6.92
N ALA A 276 -26.96 7.43 7.50
CA ALA A 276 -27.21 8.86 7.23
C ALA A 276 -25.97 9.70 7.51
N ARG A 277 -25.23 9.40 8.58
CA ARG A 277 -24.01 10.10 8.93
C ARG A 277 -22.85 9.83 7.99
N LEU A 278 -22.62 8.56 7.69
CA LEU A 278 -21.58 8.12 6.77
C LEU A 278 -21.75 8.78 5.39
N LEU A 279 -22.99 8.83 4.90
CA LEU A 279 -23.32 9.34 3.57
C LEU A 279 -23.53 10.86 3.52
N GLY A 280 -23.36 11.55 4.64
CA GLY A 280 -23.53 13.00 4.71
C GLY A 280 -24.98 13.47 4.60
N ALA A 281 -25.96 12.66 4.96
CA ALA A 281 -27.34 13.12 5.18
C ALA A 281 -27.53 13.72 6.59
N ASP A 282 -26.73 13.27 7.56
CA ASP A 282 -26.69 13.78 8.95
C ASP A 282 -25.29 14.31 9.29
N GLY A 283 -25.19 15.56 9.75
CA GLY A 283 -23.92 16.25 10.04
C GLY A 283 -23.14 16.77 8.82
N GLU A 284 -21.90 17.23 9.07
CA GLU A 284 -20.96 17.78 8.07
C GLU A 284 -19.53 17.22 8.21
N TYR A 285 -19.39 15.92 8.47
CA TYR A 285 -18.11 15.28 8.77
C TYR A 285 -17.03 15.40 7.68
N GLY A 286 -17.43 15.60 6.42
CA GLY A 286 -16.49 15.93 5.35
C GLY A 286 -15.76 17.26 5.58
N ARG A 287 -16.40 18.24 6.23
CA ARG A 287 -15.86 19.59 6.44
C ARG A 287 -14.61 19.57 7.31
N ASP A 288 -14.56 18.71 8.32
CA ASP A 288 -13.40 18.55 9.21
C ASP A 288 -12.18 17.97 8.47
N LEU A 289 -12.42 17.30 7.33
CA LEU A 289 -11.40 16.82 6.41
C LEU A 289 -11.15 17.76 5.22
N LYS A 290 -11.78 18.95 5.21
CA LYS A 290 -11.84 19.86 4.04
C LYS A 290 -12.36 19.20 2.76
N LEU A 291 -13.23 18.22 2.91
CA LEU A 291 -13.92 17.53 1.82
C LEU A 291 -15.37 18.00 1.71
N ARG A 292 -15.99 17.64 0.58
CA ARG A 292 -17.43 17.77 0.38
C ARG A 292 -18.21 16.95 1.41
N LYS A 293 -19.43 17.39 1.72
CA LYS A 293 -20.31 16.72 2.68
C LYS A 293 -20.61 15.27 2.29
N ASP A 294 -20.73 14.99 1.00
CA ASP A 294 -21.04 13.69 0.41
C ASP A 294 -19.80 12.90 -0.04
N TRP A 295 -18.62 13.16 0.54
CA TRP A 295 -17.35 12.55 0.12
C TRP A 295 -17.37 11.01 0.08
N VAL A 296 -18.05 10.35 1.02
CA VAL A 296 -18.22 8.89 1.02
C VAL A 296 -19.12 8.42 -0.13
N VAL A 297 -20.18 9.18 -0.44
CA VAL A 297 -21.04 8.89 -1.60
C VAL A 297 -20.21 8.92 -2.88
N GLN A 298 -19.31 9.90 -3.02
CA GLN A 298 -18.42 9.98 -4.18
C GLN A 298 -17.45 8.80 -4.27
N ILE A 299 -16.87 8.37 -3.15
CA ILE A 299 -16.00 7.18 -3.10
C ILE A 299 -16.79 5.95 -3.56
N VAL A 300 -17.88 5.62 -2.86
CA VAL A 300 -18.57 4.33 -3.05
C VAL A 300 -19.26 4.27 -4.40
N LYS A 301 -19.84 5.38 -4.89
CA LYS A 301 -20.49 5.41 -6.20
C LYS A 301 -19.50 5.13 -7.35
N GLN A 302 -18.27 5.63 -7.24
CA GLN A 302 -17.30 5.59 -8.34
C GLN A 302 -16.33 4.42 -8.26
N VAL A 303 -16.03 3.96 -7.04
CA VAL A 303 -15.01 2.93 -6.77
C VAL A 303 -15.61 1.69 -6.09
N GLY A 304 -16.70 1.83 -5.35
CA GLY A 304 -17.28 0.77 -4.52
C GLY A 304 -16.80 0.80 -3.07
N ASN A 305 -17.41 -0.05 -2.24
CA ASN A 305 -16.94 -0.32 -0.89
C ASN A 305 -15.71 -1.28 -0.89
N TYR A 306 -15.19 -1.63 0.28
CA TYR A 306 -14.00 -2.47 0.37
C TYR A 306 -14.21 -3.88 -0.22
N ASP A 307 -15.38 -4.50 -0.02
CA ASP A 307 -15.67 -5.82 -0.61
C ASP A 307 -15.72 -5.78 -2.14
N GLU A 308 -16.38 -4.78 -2.72
CA GLU A 308 -16.44 -4.60 -4.18
C GLU A 308 -15.04 -4.40 -4.79
N VAL A 309 -14.17 -3.68 -4.08
CA VAL A 309 -12.76 -3.50 -4.47
C VAL A 309 -11.96 -4.79 -4.30
N PHE A 310 -12.13 -5.50 -3.18
CA PHE A 310 -11.45 -6.78 -2.92
C PHE A 310 -11.81 -7.81 -3.99
N GLU A 311 -13.12 -8.04 -4.19
CA GLU A 311 -13.64 -9.11 -5.03
C GLU A 311 -13.26 -8.94 -6.50
N ARG A 312 -13.29 -7.71 -7.04
CA ARG A 312 -12.93 -7.49 -8.45
C ARG A 312 -11.44 -7.67 -8.72
N ASN A 313 -10.58 -7.37 -7.75
CA ASN A 313 -9.14 -7.30 -7.97
C ASN A 313 -8.41 -8.58 -7.56
N ILE A 314 -8.75 -9.12 -6.39
CA ILE A 314 -8.01 -10.23 -5.77
C ILE A 314 -8.91 -11.37 -5.33
N GLY A 315 -10.20 -11.10 -5.08
CA GLY A 315 -11.15 -12.08 -4.57
C GLY A 315 -11.68 -13.08 -5.59
N GLN A 316 -12.87 -13.61 -5.32
CA GLN A 316 -13.51 -14.62 -6.15
C GLN A 316 -13.97 -14.06 -7.50
N GLY A 317 -14.15 -12.74 -7.62
CA GLY A 317 -14.38 -12.05 -8.89
C GLY A 317 -13.15 -11.96 -9.80
N SER A 318 -11.94 -12.20 -9.30
CA SER A 318 -10.69 -12.04 -10.06
C SER A 318 -10.05 -13.37 -10.46
N VAL A 319 -8.96 -13.33 -11.22
CA VAL A 319 -8.18 -14.54 -11.58
C VAL A 319 -7.45 -15.13 -10.37
N LEU A 320 -7.20 -14.33 -9.33
CA LEU A 320 -6.43 -14.75 -8.16
C LEU A 320 -7.22 -15.62 -7.19
N LYS A 321 -8.55 -15.44 -7.12
CA LYS A 321 -9.46 -16.24 -6.27
C LYS A 321 -9.02 -16.28 -4.80
N ILE A 322 -8.38 -15.22 -4.31
CA ILE A 322 -7.95 -15.12 -2.91
C ILE A 322 -9.20 -15.03 -2.03
N LYS A 323 -9.21 -15.78 -0.93
CA LYS A 323 -10.27 -15.69 0.07
C LYS A 323 -10.00 -14.50 0.99
N ARG A 324 -11.05 -13.87 1.52
CA ARG A 324 -10.93 -12.74 2.45
C ARG A 324 -9.98 -13.03 3.61
N GLY A 325 -10.13 -14.15 4.31
CA GLY A 325 -9.23 -14.54 5.41
C GLY A 325 -9.12 -13.44 6.47
N LEU A 326 -7.90 -13.02 6.80
CA LEU A 326 -7.65 -11.88 7.70
C LEU A 326 -8.28 -10.57 7.20
N ASN A 327 -8.49 -10.44 5.89
CA ASN A 327 -9.07 -9.26 5.27
C ASN A 327 -10.60 -9.25 5.27
N ALA A 328 -11.26 -10.24 5.89
CA ALA A 328 -12.68 -10.13 6.21
C ALA A 328 -12.91 -9.00 7.23
N LEU A 329 -14.13 -8.46 7.27
CA LEU A 329 -14.52 -7.53 8.33
C LEU A 329 -14.33 -8.16 9.70
N TRP A 330 -14.05 -7.33 10.69
CA TRP A 330 -13.93 -7.74 12.10
C TRP A 330 -15.16 -8.52 12.60
N SER A 331 -16.36 -8.12 12.14
CA SER A 331 -17.64 -8.77 12.44
C SER A 331 -17.85 -10.10 11.72
N GLN A 332 -16.96 -10.45 10.77
CA GLN A 332 -17.01 -11.65 9.94
C GLN A 332 -15.77 -12.56 10.15
N GLY A 333 -15.07 -12.40 11.28
CA GLY A 333 -13.94 -13.24 11.66
C GLY A 333 -12.59 -12.83 11.06
N GLY A 334 -12.52 -11.70 10.37
CA GLY A 334 -11.26 -11.09 9.96
C GLY A 334 -10.82 -9.99 10.93
N ILE A 335 -9.92 -9.13 10.48
CA ILE A 335 -9.33 -8.04 11.27
C ILE A 335 -9.40 -6.68 10.55
N GLN A 336 -10.12 -6.58 9.45
CA GLN A 336 -10.44 -5.28 8.87
C GLN A 336 -11.45 -4.57 9.78
N TYR A 337 -10.96 -3.56 10.50
CA TYR A 337 -11.71 -2.79 11.47
C TYR A 337 -11.53 -1.30 11.18
N ALA A 338 -12.63 -0.62 10.84
CA ALA A 338 -12.62 0.82 10.66
C ALA A 338 -13.20 1.52 11.89
N PRO A 339 -12.54 2.57 12.42
CA PRO A 339 -13.17 3.50 13.33
C PRO A 339 -14.47 4.08 12.74
N PRO A 340 -15.48 4.37 13.58
CA PRO A 340 -16.75 4.90 13.10
C PRO A 340 -16.59 6.35 12.63
N VAL A 341 -17.30 6.73 11.57
CA VAL A 341 -17.55 8.14 11.22
C VAL A 341 -18.62 8.67 12.18
N ARG A 342 -18.25 9.57 13.09
CA ARG A 342 -19.09 9.99 14.22
C ARG A 342 -18.81 11.42 14.65
#